data_AF-A0A1F6ANM4-F1
#
_entry.id   AF-A0A1F6ANM4-F1
#
_cell.length_a   1.000
_cell.length_b   1.000
_cell.length_c   1.000
_cell.angle_alpha   90.00
_cell.angle_beta   90.00
_cell.angle_gamma   90.00
#
_symmetry.space_group_name_H-M   'P 1'
#
loop_
_entity.id
_entity.type
_entity.pdbx_description
1 polymer ?
#
loop_
_entity_poly.entity_id
_entity_poly.type
_entity_poly.pdbx_seq_one_letter_code
_entity_poly.pdbx_strand_id
1 'polypeptide(L)'
;MISKDFKIDFVEKRIYHNPKGSKKIYTVNELYSFLQDAFDEPDNMDDDIPILAKSKTEFLLINGWVMGEDVIPYLTQGEISIMTKMPAKKTLTPGR
;
A
#
# COMPACT_ATOMS: atom_id res chain seq x y z
N MET A 1 -2.53 -15.26 -10.20
CA MET A 1 -1.99 -13.97 -10.68
C MET A 1 -2.40 -12.94 -9.66
N ILE A 2 -1.49 -12.07 -9.26
CA ILE A 2 -1.71 -11.13 -8.16
C ILE A 2 -2.92 -10.21 -8.38
N SER A 3 -3.23 -9.84 -9.63
CA SER A 3 -4.43 -9.05 -10.02
C SER A 3 -5.79 -9.71 -9.73
N LYS A 4 -5.82 -11.03 -9.50
CA LYS A 4 -7.03 -11.73 -9.03
C LYS A 4 -7.17 -11.71 -7.50
N ASP A 5 -6.05 -11.59 -6.80
CA ASP A 5 -5.94 -11.74 -5.36
C ASP A 5 -5.85 -10.39 -4.65
N PHE A 6 -5.42 -9.33 -5.33
CA PHE A 6 -5.39 -7.97 -4.84
C PHE A 6 -6.31 -7.08 -5.65
N LYS A 7 -6.93 -6.10 -4.98
CA LYS A 7 -7.82 -5.11 -5.57
C LYS A 7 -7.42 -3.71 -5.12
N ILE A 8 -7.69 -2.77 -6.02
CA ILE A 8 -7.43 -1.34 -5.87
C ILE A 8 -8.78 -0.66 -5.97
N ASP A 9 -9.16 0.02 -4.90
CA ASP A 9 -10.30 0.93 -4.87
C ASP A 9 -9.77 2.34 -5.04
N PHE A 10 -9.92 2.90 -6.24
CA PHE A 10 -9.46 4.25 -6.57
C PHE A 10 -10.32 5.35 -5.93
N VAL A 11 -11.58 5.04 -5.59
CA VAL A 11 -12.49 5.99 -4.94
C VAL A 11 -12.10 6.17 -3.48
N GLU A 12 -11.94 5.06 -2.76
CA GLU A 12 -11.57 5.06 -1.33
C GLU A 12 -10.05 5.08 -1.11
N LYS A 13 -9.27 5.09 -2.19
CA LYS A 13 -7.80 5.00 -2.18
C LYS A 13 -7.30 3.86 -1.31
N ARG A 14 -7.83 2.66 -1.54
CA ARG A 14 -7.56 1.47 -0.71
C ARG A 14 -7.01 0.31 -1.53
N ILE A 15 -5.98 -0.34 -1.00
CA ILE A 15 -5.46 -1.62 -1.49
C ILE A 15 -5.86 -2.72 -0.49
N TYR A 16 -6.45 -3.80 -0.98
CA TYR A 16 -6.94 -4.90 -0.14
C TYR A 16 -6.84 -6.27 -0.81
N HIS A 17 -6.83 -7.34 -0.02
CA HIS A 17 -6.87 -8.71 -0.53
C HIS A 17 -8.31 -9.08 -0.88
N ASN A 18 -8.50 -9.66 -2.07
CA ASN A 18 -9.78 -10.15 -2.54
C ASN A 18 -10.18 -11.41 -1.74
N PRO A 19 -11.29 -11.40 -0.99
CA PRO A 19 -11.72 -12.56 -0.21
C PRO A 19 -12.01 -13.81 -1.05
N LYS A 20 -12.31 -13.63 -2.35
CA LYS A 20 -12.52 -14.71 -3.32
C LYS A 20 -11.24 -15.10 -4.08
N GLY A 21 -10.13 -14.43 -3.78
CA GLY A 21 -8.81 -14.70 -4.35
C GLY A 21 -8.20 -15.98 -3.78
N SER A 22 -7.03 -16.33 -4.33
CA SER A 22 -6.21 -17.41 -3.82
C SER A 22 -5.51 -17.00 -2.51
N LYS A 23 -5.08 -18.02 -1.74
CA LYS A 23 -4.24 -17.84 -0.55
C LYS A 23 -2.74 -17.82 -0.86
N LYS A 24 -2.37 -17.52 -2.11
CA LYS A 24 -0.97 -17.44 -2.50
C LYS A 24 -0.31 -16.27 -1.77
N ILE A 25 0.89 -16.50 -1.25
CA ILE A 25 1.74 -15.47 -0.66
C ILE A 25 2.59 -14.88 -1.78
N TYR A 26 2.67 -13.55 -1.81
CA TYR A 26 3.43 -12.78 -2.78
C TYR A 26 4.53 -11.99 -2.09
N THR A 27 5.60 -11.69 -2.80
CA THR A 27 6.61 -10.75 -2.30
C THR A 27 6.06 -9.32 -2.33
N VAL A 28 6.53 -8.45 -1.45
CA VAL A 28 6.18 -7.02 -1.51
C VAL A 28 6.58 -6.41 -2.86
N ASN A 29 7.65 -6.90 -3.48
CA ASN A 29 8.07 -6.46 -4.81
C ASN A 29 7.11 -6.91 -5.93
N GLU A 30 6.48 -8.08 -5.82
CA GLU A 30 5.40 -8.49 -6.74
C GLU A 30 4.18 -7.58 -6.61
N LEU A 31 3.81 -7.20 -5.37
CA LEU A 31 2.74 -6.22 -5.15
C LEU A 31 3.11 -4.85 -5.73
N TYR A 32 4.34 -4.39 -5.51
CA TYR A 32 4.85 -3.16 -6.09
C TYR A 32 4.74 -3.15 -7.63
N SER A 33 5.20 -4.21 -8.29
CA SER A 33 5.15 -4.33 -9.75
C SER A 33 3.71 -4.31 -10.27
N PHE A 34 2.80 -5.02 -9.58
CA PHE A 34 1.37 -4.98 -9.91
C PHE A 34 0.76 -3.58 -9.79
N LEU A 35 1.13 -2.83 -8.76
CA LEU A 35 0.66 -1.46 -8.58
C LEU A 35 1.24 -0.53 -9.65
N GLN A 36 2.48 -0.74 -10.12
CA GLN A 36 2.99 0.02 -11.26
C GLN A 36 2.17 -0.27 -12.52
N ASP A 37 1.99 -1.54 -12.86
CA ASP A 37 1.23 -1.94 -14.05
C ASP A 37 -0.21 -1.38 -14.03
N ALA A 38 -0.87 -1.39 -12.88
CA ALA A 38 -2.24 -0.91 -12.75
C ALA A 38 -2.37 0.62 -12.91
N PHE A 39 -1.38 1.39 -12.47
CA PHE A 39 -1.39 2.85 -12.57
C PHE A 39 -0.82 3.36 -13.90
N ASP A 40 -0.13 2.51 -14.65
CA ASP A 40 0.27 2.78 -16.03
C ASP A 40 -0.88 2.56 -17.04
N GLU A 41 -2.03 2.02 -16.62
CA GLU A 41 -3.22 1.89 -17.48
C GLU A 41 -3.84 3.28 -17.76
N PRO A 42 -4.22 3.58 -19.03
CA PRO A 42 -4.74 4.90 -19.41
C PRO A 42 -5.92 5.41 -18.57
N ASP A 43 -6.78 4.50 -18.14
CA ASP A 43 -7.97 4.83 -17.34
C ASP A 43 -7.63 5.24 -15.89
N ASN A 44 -6.41 4.94 -15.42
CA ASN A 44 -5.97 5.18 -14.05
C ASN A 44 -4.84 6.23 -13.95
N MET A 45 -4.44 6.84 -15.07
CA MET A 45 -3.35 7.84 -15.13
C MET A 45 -3.67 9.15 -14.39
N ASP A 46 -4.95 9.39 -14.06
CA ASP A 46 -5.37 10.55 -13.28
C ASP A 46 -5.03 10.42 -11.78
N ASP A 47 -4.72 9.20 -11.30
CA ASP A 47 -4.35 8.93 -9.92
C ASP A 47 -2.83 8.75 -9.74
N ASP A 48 -2.28 9.34 -8.67
CA ASP A 48 -0.87 9.13 -8.33
C ASP A 48 -0.62 7.73 -7.75
N ILE A 49 0.46 7.09 -8.21
CA ILE A 49 0.89 5.76 -7.74
C ILE A 49 0.99 5.72 -6.20
N PRO A 50 0.47 4.67 -5.54
CA PRO A 50 0.24 4.68 -4.09
C PRO A 50 1.48 4.31 -3.28
N ILE A 51 2.55 3.87 -3.94
CA ILE A 51 3.69 3.25 -3.29
C ILE A 51 5.02 3.80 -3.84
N LEU A 52 5.93 4.13 -2.92
CA LEU A 52 7.28 4.60 -3.21
C LEU A 52 8.30 3.57 -2.74
N ALA A 53 9.14 3.07 -3.64
CA ALA A 53 10.27 2.23 -3.28
C ALA A 53 11.35 3.07 -2.57
N LYS A 54 11.72 2.68 -1.35
CA LYS A 54 12.85 3.25 -0.58
C LYS A 54 14.12 2.43 -0.78
N SER A 55 13.97 1.12 -0.88
CA SER A 55 15.03 0.17 -1.20
C SER A 55 14.45 -0.99 -2.04
N LYS A 56 15.22 -2.06 -2.24
CA LYS A 56 14.72 -3.27 -2.93
C LYS A 56 13.62 -4.00 -2.14
N THR A 57 13.59 -3.82 -0.83
CA THR A 57 12.68 -4.55 0.08
C THR A 57 11.89 -3.61 0.99
N GLU A 58 12.13 -2.31 0.93
CA GLU A 58 11.42 -1.32 1.74
C GLU A 58 10.60 -0.41 0.84
N PHE A 59 9.31 -0.33 1.15
CA PHE A 59 8.34 0.43 0.40
C PHE A 59 7.51 1.30 1.34
N LEU A 60 7.09 2.46 0.85
CA LEU A 60 6.30 3.42 1.60
C LEU A 60 4.97 3.65 0.89
N LEU A 61 3.87 3.45 1.60
CA LEU A 61 2.54 3.83 1.15
C LEU A 61 2.38 5.36 1.29
N ILE A 62 2.06 6.02 0.18
CA ILE A 62 2.02 7.48 0.02
C ILE A 62 0.68 7.93 -0.57
N ASN A 63 0.56 9.23 -0.88
CA ASN A 63 -0.57 9.82 -1.62
C ASN A 63 -1.96 9.59 -0.98
N GLY A 64 -1.98 9.42 0.35
CA GLY A 64 -3.21 9.23 1.11
C GLY A 64 -3.84 7.84 0.96
N TRP A 65 -3.14 6.90 0.33
CA TRP A 65 -3.61 5.53 0.19
C TRP A 65 -3.56 4.77 1.51
N VAL A 66 -4.50 3.85 1.67
CA VAL A 66 -4.57 2.96 2.84
C VAL A 66 -4.46 1.51 2.39
N MET A 67 -3.81 0.71 3.24
CA MET A 67 -3.68 -0.73 3.05
C MET A 67 -4.23 -1.40 4.30
N GLY A 68 -5.20 -2.29 4.12
CA GLY A 68 -5.81 -2.98 5.24
C GLY A 68 -4.90 -4.05 5.84
N GLU A 69 -5.11 -4.38 7.11
CA GLU A 69 -4.39 -5.47 7.79
C GLU A 69 -4.62 -6.83 7.11
N ASP A 70 -5.71 -6.96 6.34
CA ASP A 70 -6.04 -8.15 5.54
C ASP A 70 -5.00 -8.46 4.45
N VAL A 71 -4.16 -7.49 4.07
CA VAL A 71 -3.11 -7.66 3.08
C VAL A 71 -1.87 -8.34 3.66
N ILE A 72 -1.52 -8.03 4.91
CA ILE A 72 -0.25 -8.41 5.53
C ILE A 72 0.01 -9.93 5.50
N PRO A 73 -0.96 -10.82 5.80
CA PRO A 73 -0.75 -12.27 5.78
C PRO A 73 -0.39 -12.84 4.40
N TYR A 74 -0.64 -12.10 3.32
CA TYR A 74 -0.38 -12.53 1.94
C TYR A 74 0.88 -11.92 1.35
N LEU A 75 1.67 -11.19 2.15
CA LEU A 75 2.92 -10.58 1.74
C LEU A 75 4.13 -11.17 2.46
N THR A 76 5.26 -11.23 1.75
CA THR A 76 6.54 -11.70 2.28
C THR A 76 7.71 -10.92 1.67
N GLN A 77 8.93 -11.15 2.18
CA GLN A 77 10.19 -10.64 1.62
C GLN A 77 10.18 -9.14 1.30
N GLY A 78 9.77 -8.33 2.28
CA GLY A 78 9.80 -6.88 2.21
C GLY A 78 8.88 -6.27 3.25
N GLU A 79 8.93 -4.95 3.37
CA GLU A 79 8.17 -4.18 4.35
C GLU A 79 7.46 -3.02 3.66
N ILE A 80 6.21 -2.81 4.04
CA ILE A 80 5.41 -1.66 3.65
C ILE A 80 5.18 -0.81 4.90
N SER A 81 5.79 0.37 4.91
CA SER A 81 5.49 1.38 5.92
C SER A 81 4.34 2.26 5.44
N ILE A 82 3.48 2.67 6.37
CA ILE A 82 2.46 3.69 6.08
C ILE A 82 3.00 5.01 6.58
N MET A 83 3.00 6.04 5.73
CA MET A 83 3.28 7.40 6.16
C MET A 83 2.08 7.93 6.95
N THR A 84 1.87 7.40 8.16
CA THR A 84 1.02 8.07 9.13
C THR A 84 1.68 9.42 9.40
N LYS A 85 0.95 10.52 9.15
CA LYS A 85 1.38 11.84 9.65
C LYS A 85 1.80 11.60 11.10
N MET A 86 3.08 11.83 11.41
CA MET A 86 3.57 11.71 12.78
C MET A 86 2.54 12.44 13.66
N PRO A 87 2.00 11.82 14.72
CA PRO A 87 1.14 12.56 15.64
C PRO A 87 1.96 13.77 16.07
N ALA A 88 1.41 14.97 15.83
CA ALA A 88 2.06 16.20 16.26
C ALA A 88 2.53 15.98 17.70
N LYS A 89 3.84 16.15 17.96
CA LYS A 89 4.39 16.02 19.30
C LYS A 89 3.47 16.81 20.22
N LYS A 90 2.77 16.16 21.15
CA LYS A 90 2.10 16.87 22.24
C LYS A 90 3.21 17.65 22.93
N THR A 91 3.28 18.96 22.67
CA THR A 91 4.09 19.86 23.47
C THR A 91 3.51 19.76 24.87
N LEU A 92 4.21 19.05 25.77
CA LEU A 92 3.95 19.16 27.19
C LEU A 92 4.22 20.62 27.55
N THR A 93 3.18 21.41 27.74
CA THR A 93 3.29 22.70 28.41
C THR A 93 3.71 22.40 29.85
N PRO A 94 4.84 22.92 30.35
CA PRO A 94 5.14 22.81 31.77
C PRO A 94 4.12 23.65 32.52
N GLY A 95 3.36 22.98 33.40
CA GLY A 95 2.37 23.62 34.26
C GLY A 95 3.03 24.73 35.10
N ARG A 96 2.33 25.86 35.20
CA ARG A 96 2.57 26.88 36.22
C ARG A 96 1.70 26.59 37.43
#